data_AF-A0A7Y7TKT9-F1
#
_entry.id   AF-A0A7Y7TKT9-F1
#
_cell.length_a   1.000
_cell.length_b   1.000
_cell.length_c   1.000
_cell.angle_alpha   90.00
_cell.angle_beta   90.00
_cell.angle_gamma   90.00
#
_symmetry.space_group_name_H-M   'P 1'
#
loop_
_entity.id
_entity.type
_entity.pdbx_description
1 polymer ?
#
loop_
_entity_poly.entity_id
_entity_poly.type
_entity_poly.pdbx_seq_one_letter_code
_entity_poly.pdbx_strand_id
1 'polypeptide(L)'
;MKKQVLIILIISLFIGELSYSQTTLEAVTQTLNGKKWLNKSILNKTYPLNSISKAKFNNGKSKEIIKLDIPEGTYNIFFRVTVLDIKSKYQFPAQETFFATAFEKKGDGNLYKPTNSLFDFFIFQFSGDAESFLKDEKYNNNYFKLNTNSFWDKISVKGNNYWIGLRNPNTFDGIKIILEVVAQGYY
;
A
#
# COMPACT_ATOMS: atom_id res chain seq x y z
N MET A 1 28.88 18.50 -56.62
CA MET A 1 27.78 18.19 -55.68
C MET A 1 28.14 17.08 -54.67
N LYS A 2 29.25 17.19 -53.92
CA LYS A 2 29.64 16.17 -52.90
C LYS A 2 30.03 16.72 -51.53
N LYS A 3 29.97 18.05 -51.32
CA LYS A 3 30.34 18.69 -50.03
C LYS A 3 29.15 19.19 -49.19
N GLN A 4 27.94 19.22 -49.73
CA GLN A 4 26.74 19.72 -49.02
C GLN A 4 25.95 18.63 -48.29
N VAL A 5 26.16 17.35 -48.62
CA VAL A 5 25.45 16.22 -47.97
C VAL A 5 26.05 15.88 -46.59
N LEU A 6 27.32 16.25 -46.33
CA LEU A 6 27.98 15.94 -45.07
C LEU A 6 27.55 16.85 -43.91
N ILE A 7 27.10 18.08 -44.20
CA ILE A 7 26.71 19.06 -43.17
C ILE A 7 25.31 18.75 -42.62
N ILE A 8 24.42 18.16 -43.41
CA ILE A 8 23.08 17.78 -42.96
C ILE A 8 23.13 16.56 -42.03
N LEU A 9 24.09 15.64 -42.24
CA LEU A 9 24.22 14.45 -41.40
C LEU A 9 24.76 14.75 -40.00
N ILE A 10 25.61 15.78 -39.85
CA ILE A 10 26.20 16.18 -38.57
C ILE A 10 25.18 16.96 -37.71
N ILE A 11 24.27 17.71 -38.33
CA ILE A 11 23.21 18.43 -37.60
C ILE A 11 22.13 17.44 -37.11
N SER A 12 21.85 16.36 -37.84
CA SER A 12 20.91 15.32 -37.37
C SER A 12 21.45 14.46 -36.21
N LEU A 13 22.77 14.38 -36.02
CA LEU A 13 23.39 13.65 -34.90
C LEU A 13 23.32 14.43 -33.57
N PHE A 14 23.21 15.76 -33.60
CA PHE A 14 23.13 16.58 -32.40
C PHE A 14 21.70 16.83 -31.87
N ILE A 15 20.67 16.53 -32.66
CA ILE A 15 19.27 16.71 -32.21
C ILE A 15 18.77 15.48 -31.42
N GLY A 16 19.44 14.32 -31.54
CA GLY A 16 19.11 13.10 -30.80
C GLY A 16 19.59 13.06 -29.34
N GLU A 17 20.57 13.88 -28.96
CA GLU A 17 21.15 13.85 -27.59
C GLU A 17 20.47 14.82 -26.61
N LEU A 18 19.69 15.79 -27.12
CA LEU A 18 18.99 16.76 -26.27
C LEU A 18 17.83 16.14 -25.47
N SER A 19 17.25 15.04 -25.94
CA SER A 19 16.21 14.31 -25.22
C SER A 19 16.74 13.36 -24.14
N TYR A 20 18.02 12.97 -24.21
CA TYR A 20 18.68 12.12 -23.20
C TYR A 20 19.28 12.94 -22.03
N SER A 21 19.62 14.21 -22.29
CA SER A 21 20.24 15.12 -21.30
C SER A 21 19.31 15.55 -20.16
N GLN A 22 18.02 15.76 -20.44
CA GLN A 22 17.06 16.08 -19.38
C GLN A 22 16.77 14.89 -18.45
N THR A 23 16.73 13.67 -19.00
CA THR A 23 16.50 12.45 -18.20
C THR A 23 17.73 12.08 -17.37
N THR A 24 18.94 12.41 -17.82
CA THR A 24 20.18 12.16 -17.06
C THR A 24 20.46 13.23 -16.01
N LEU A 25 20.17 14.51 -16.25
CA LEU A 25 20.45 15.54 -15.26
C LEU A 25 19.57 15.39 -14.01
N GLU A 26 18.28 15.09 -14.16
CA GLU A 26 17.40 14.79 -13.02
C GLU A 26 17.90 13.56 -12.25
N ALA A 27 18.26 12.47 -12.94
CA ALA A 27 18.80 11.26 -12.31
C ALA A 27 20.16 11.51 -11.60
N VAL A 28 21.02 12.37 -12.15
CA VAL A 28 22.33 12.72 -11.57
C VAL A 28 22.18 13.64 -10.37
N THR A 29 21.28 14.63 -10.43
CA THR A 29 20.98 15.52 -9.29
C THR A 29 20.30 14.75 -8.15
N GLN A 30 19.48 13.74 -8.49
CA GLN A 30 18.82 12.83 -7.53
C GLN A 30 19.83 11.92 -6.82
N THR A 31 20.86 11.45 -7.52
CA THR A 31 21.95 10.67 -6.92
C THR A 31 22.81 11.53 -5.98
N LEU A 32 22.99 12.82 -6.29
CA LEU A 32 23.73 13.78 -5.47
C LEU A 32 22.97 14.24 -4.21
N ASN A 33 21.63 14.25 -4.24
CA ASN A 33 20.78 14.54 -3.07
C ASN A 33 20.52 13.32 -2.17
N GLY A 34 21.09 12.15 -2.47
CA GLY A 34 21.06 10.96 -1.62
C GLY A 34 19.73 10.18 -1.60
N LYS A 35 18.66 10.66 -2.25
CA LYS A 35 17.36 9.97 -2.31
C LYS A 35 17.38 8.87 -3.38
N LYS A 36 16.95 7.66 -3.03
CA LYS A 36 16.90 6.51 -3.95
C LYS A 36 15.47 6.00 -4.08
N TRP A 37 15.15 5.43 -5.24
CA TRP A 37 13.89 4.70 -5.40
C TRP A 37 13.95 3.41 -4.58
N LEU A 38 13.16 3.35 -3.51
CA LEU A 38 13.20 2.26 -2.54
C LEU A 38 11.79 1.78 -2.21
N ASN A 39 11.72 0.54 -1.72
CA ASN A 39 10.53 0.01 -1.07
C ASN A 39 10.85 -0.10 0.44
N LYS A 40 9.90 0.25 1.29
CA LYS A 40 10.06 0.19 2.75
C LYS A 40 8.81 -0.43 3.39
N SER A 41 8.99 -1.50 4.16
CA SER A 41 7.91 -2.01 5.01
C SER A 41 7.61 -0.98 6.11
N ILE A 42 6.38 -0.48 6.16
CA ILE A 42 5.94 0.55 7.13
C ILE A 42 4.93 -0.02 8.14
N LEU A 43 4.29 -1.14 7.84
CA LEU A 43 3.43 -1.85 8.77
C LEU A 43 3.50 -3.35 8.51
N ASN A 44 3.58 -4.14 9.58
CA ASN A 44 3.33 -5.58 9.56
C ASN A 44 2.78 -5.96 10.94
N LYS A 45 1.45 -6.05 11.05
CA LYS A 45 0.79 -6.26 12.33
C LYS A 45 -0.49 -7.07 12.19
N THR A 46 -0.80 -7.84 13.23
CA THR A 46 -2.05 -8.60 13.34
C THR A 46 -3.07 -7.83 14.19
N TYR A 47 -4.29 -7.71 13.68
CA TYR A 47 -5.41 -7.03 14.31
C TYR A 47 -6.55 -8.03 14.58
N PRO A 48 -6.90 -8.29 15.84
CA PRO A 48 -8.08 -9.08 16.17
C PRO A 48 -9.33 -8.20 16.04
N LEU A 49 -10.28 -8.61 15.20
CA LEU A 49 -11.60 -8.01 15.06
C LEU A 49 -12.66 -8.95 15.66
N ASN A 50 -13.52 -8.41 16.52
CA ASN A 50 -14.50 -9.14 17.33
C ASN A 50 -13.85 -10.15 18.28
N SER A 51 -13.10 -9.65 19.28
CA SER A 51 -13.11 -10.33 20.58
C SER A 51 -14.53 -10.19 21.15
N ILE A 52 -15.07 -11.28 21.69
CA ILE A 52 -16.43 -11.40 22.27
C ILE A 52 -16.82 -10.20 23.18
N SER A 53 -15.85 -9.49 23.75
CA SER A 53 -16.01 -8.27 24.55
C SER A 53 -16.38 -6.98 23.78
N LYS A 54 -15.89 -6.76 22.55
CA LYS A 54 -16.16 -5.51 21.78
C LYS A 54 -17.48 -5.55 21.00
N ALA A 55 -17.93 -6.73 20.59
CA ALA A 55 -19.17 -6.91 19.82
C ALA A 55 -20.43 -6.51 20.60
N LYS A 56 -20.44 -6.68 21.94
CA LYS A 56 -21.58 -6.33 22.80
C LYS A 56 -21.87 -4.83 22.91
N PHE A 57 -20.89 -3.95 22.66
CA PHE A 57 -21.05 -2.51 22.91
C PHE A 57 -21.26 -1.66 21.63
N ASN A 58 -20.98 -2.21 20.44
CA ASN A 58 -21.03 -1.48 19.16
C ASN A 58 -21.96 -2.14 18.11
N ASN A 59 -23.15 -2.63 18.49
CA ASN A 59 -24.08 -3.33 17.58
C ASN A 59 -23.42 -4.48 16.77
N GLY A 60 -22.46 -5.17 17.39
CA GLY A 60 -21.83 -6.37 16.83
C GLY A 60 -20.74 -6.14 15.77
N LYS A 61 -20.55 -4.93 15.23
CA LYS A 61 -19.52 -4.68 14.21
C LYS A 61 -18.27 -4.09 14.83
N SER A 62 -17.27 -4.92 15.11
CA SER A 62 -15.95 -4.39 15.50
C SER A 62 -15.32 -3.63 14.35
N LYS A 63 -14.69 -2.51 14.72
CA LYS A 63 -13.91 -1.65 13.84
C LYS A 63 -12.55 -1.41 14.44
N GLU A 64 -11.57 -1.22 13.57
CA GLU A 64 -10.23 -0.81 13.93
C GLU A 64 -9.76 0.25 12.95
N ILE A 65 -9.00 1.23 13.45
CA ILE A 65 -8.35 2.24 12.61
C ILE A 65 -6.86 2.23 12.87
N ILE A 66 -6.11 2.24 11.77
CA ILE A 66 -4.66 2.26 11.79
C ILE A 66 -4.19 3.52 11.07
N LYS A 67 -3.54 4.44 11.78
CA LYS A 67 -2.80 5.52 11.13
C LYS A 67 -1.53 4.96 10.49
N LEU A 68 -1.25 5.35 9.25
CA LEU A 68 -0.02 4.99 8.56
C LEU A 68 1.01 6.12 8.67
N ASP A 69 2.20 5.79 9.16
CA ASP A 69 3.35 6.69 9.17
C ASP A 69 4.09 6.56 7.83
N ILE A 70 3.60 7.30 6.83
CA ILE A 70 4.11 7.22 5.46
C ILE A 70 5.35 8.12 5.32
N PRO A 71 6.49 7.58 4.87
CA PRO A 71 7.68 8.37 4.60
C PRO A 71 7.41 9.46 3.55
N GLU A 72 7.99 10.64 3.76
CA GLU A 72 7.99 11.70 2.74
C GLU A 72 8.62 11.18 1.44
N GLY A 73 8.05 11.56 0.29
CA GLY A 73 8.51 11.07 -1.02
C GLY A 73 7.94 9.72 -1.43
N THR A 74 6.99 9.15 -0.66
CA THR A 74 6.23 7.96 -1.08
C THR A 74 5.28 8.29 -2.24
N TYR A 75 5.34 7.49 -3.31
CA TYR A 75 4.47 7.59 -4.49
C TYR A 75 3.36 6.55 -4.50
N ASN A 76 3.66 5.32 -4.05
CA ASN A 76 2.69 4.23 -3.99
C ASN A 76 2.74 3.57 -2.62
N ILE A 77 1.58 3.12 -2.16
CA ILE A 77 1.46 2.24 -1.01
C ILE A 77 0.88 0.93 -1.52
N PHE A 78 1.57 -0.15 -1.23
CA PHE A 78 1.10 -1.50 -1.45
C PHE A 78 0.67 -2.06 -0.10
N PHE A 79 -0.40 -2.83 -0.10
CA PHE A 79 -0.86 -3.52 1.10
C PHE A 79 -1.23 -4.95 0.76
N ARG A 80 -0.87 -5.86 1.66
CA ARG A 80 -1.35 -7.23 1.69
C ARG A 80 -2.15 -7.43 2.95
N VAL A 81 -3.35 -7.95 2.79
CA VAL A 81 -4.28 -8.25 3.84
C VAL A 81 -4.56 -9.74 3.83
N THR A 82 -4.28 -10.42 4.94
CA THR A 82 -4.56 -11.84 5.12
C THR A 82 -5.56 -12.01 6.25
N VAL A 83 -6.72 -12.58 5.93
CA VAL A 83 -7.78 -12.88 6.90
C VAL A 83 -7.54 -14.28 7.46
N LEU A 84 -7.67 -14.41 8.76
CA LEU A 84 -7.53 -15.65 9.52
C LEU A 84 -8.72 -15.81 10.47
N ASP A 85 -9.01 -17.04 10.85
CA ASP A 85 -9.91 -17.29 11.98
C ASP A 85 -9.32 -16.72 13.27
N ILE A 86 -10.16 -16.22 14.19
CA ILE A 86 -9.73 -15.60 15.46
C ILE A 86 -8.83 -16.52 16.31
N LYS A 87 -9.00 -17.84 16.20
CA LYS A 87 -8.21 -18.83 16.95
C LYS A 87 -6.87 -19.17 16.29
N SER A 88 -6.65 -18.74 15.05
CA SER A 88 -5.40 -19.02 14.33
C SER A 88 -4.19 -18.42 15.05
N LYS A 89 -3.11 -19.19 15.09
CA LYS A 89 -1.77 -18.78 15.56
C LYS A 89 -0.83 -18.47 14.41
N TYR A 90 -1.33 -18.50 13.16
CA TYR A 90 -0.50 -18.28 11.99
C TYR A 90 0.10 -16.88 11.99
N GLN A 91 1.38 -16.82 11.66
CA GLN A 91 2.13 -15.61 11.34
C GLN A 91 3.04 -15.94 10.16
N PHE A 92 3.22 -14.99 9.25
CA PHE A 92 4.16 -15.18 8.15
C PHE A 92 5.59 -15.29 8.71
N PRO A 93 6.37 -16.31 8.29
CA PRO A 93 7.81 -16.30 8.45
C PRO A 93 8.41 -15.03 7.82
N ALA A 94 9.53 -14.54 8.37
CA ALA A 94 10.15 -13.29 7.90
C ALA A 94 10.41 -13.30 6.37
N GLN A 95 10.82 -14.46 5.84
CA GLN A 95 11.10 -14.67 4.42
C GLN A 95 9.87 -14.77 3.50
N GLU A 96 8.66 -14.79 4.07
CA GLU A 96 7.37 -14.86 3.38
C GLU A 96 6.51 -13.60 3.57
N THR A 97 7.07 -12.57 4.19
CA THR A 97 6.43 -11.25 4.27
C THR A 97 6.14 -10.71 2.87
N PHE A 98 5.17 -9.81 2.78
CA PHE A 98 4.78 -9.22 1.51
C PHE A 98 5.95 -8.48 0.86
N PHE A 99 6.73 -7.79 1.70
CA PHE A 99 7.97 -7.13 1.30
C PHE A 99 8.96 -8.11 0.64
N ALA A 100 9.28 -9.21 1.33
CA ALA A 100 10.24 -10.21 0.86
C ALA A 100 9.77 -10.92 -0.43
N THR A 101 8.49 -11.24 -0.52
CA THR A 101 7.96 -12.03 -1.65
C THR A 101 7.70 -11.19 -2.89
N ALA A 102 7.07 -10.02 -2.76
CA ALA A 102 6.68 -9.20 -3.90
C ALA A 102 7.78 -8.24 -4.39
N PHE A 103 8.73 -7.84 -3.54
CA PHE A 103 9.71 -6.80 -3.88
C PHE A 103 11.16 -7.28 -3.85
N GLU A 104 11.56 -8.16 -2.93
CA GLU A 104 12.94 -8.68 -2.90
C GLU A 104 13.13 -9.88 -3.83
N LYS A 105 12.24 -10.87 -3.76
CA LYS A 105 12.38 -12.14 -4.50
C LYS A 105 11.71 -12.16 -5.88
N LYS A 106 10.92 -11.12 -6.21
CA LYS A 106 10.12 -11.03 -7.46
C LYS A 106 9.24 -12.26 -7.72
N GLY A 107 8.69 -12.86 -6.66
CA GLY A 107 7.73 -13.94 -6.78
C GLY A 107 6.34 -13.41 -7.15
N ASP A 108 5.50 -14.30 -7.65
CA ASP A 108 4.07 -14.10 -7.92
C ASP A 108 3.24 -13.86 -6.64
N GLY A 109 3.85 -13.94 -5.46
CA GLY A 109 3.28 -13.46 -4.21
C GLY A 109 1.97 -14.16 -3.87
N ASN A 110 1.94 -15.49 -4.02
CA ASN A 110 0.75 -16.31 -3.81
C ASN A 110 -0.04 -15.84 -2.58
N LEU A 111 -1.29 -15.46 -2.85
CA LEU A 111 -2.16 -14.88 -1.85
C LEU A 111 -2.72 -15.98 -0.96
N TYR A 112 -2.17 -16.10 0.24
CA TYR A 112 -2.63 -17.05 1.24
C TYR A 112 -4.05 -16.70 1.71
N LYS A 113 -4.98 -17.65 1.59
CA LYS A 113 -6.40 -17.52 1.95
C LYS A 113 -6.84 -18.71 2.81
N PRO A 114 -6.51 -18.73 4.11
CA PRO A 114 -6.77 -19.89 4.96
C PRO A 114 -8.20 -20.00 5.48
N THR A 115 -9.03 -18.96 5.30
CA THR A 115 -10.42 -18.94 5.73
C THR A 115 -11.29 -18.29 4.67
N ASN A 116 -12.59 -18.56 4.73
CA ASN A 116 -13.61 -17.90 3.89
C ASN A 116 -14.27 -16.70 4.59
N SER A 117 -13.84 -16.35 5.82
CA SER A 117 -14.38 -15.18 6.51
C SER A 117 -14.18 -13.90 5.72
N LEU A 118 -15.16 -13.01 5.78
CA LEU A 118 -15.18 -11.75 5.04
C LEU A 118 -15.13 -10.56 5.98
N PHE A 119 -14.56 -9.46 5.51
CA PHE A 119 -14.47 -8.20 6.23
C PHE A 119 -14.53 -7.02 5.25
N ASP A 120 -14.66 -5.81 5.79
CA ASP A 120 -14.60 -4.58 5.01
C ASP A 120 -13.28 -3.84 5.27
N PHE A 121 -12.68 -3.33 4.20
CA PHE A 121 -11.44 -2.58 4.20
C PHE A 121 -11.66 -1.18 3.61
N PHE A 122 -11.06 -0.17 4.23
CA PHE A 122 -11.16 1.22 3.82
C PHE A 122 -9.81 1.91 3.92
N ILE A 123 -9.57 2.90 3.05
CA ILE A 123 -8.48 3.86 3.20
C ILE A 123 -9.05 5.28 3.22
N PHE A 124 -8.61 6.05 4.20
CA PHE A 124 -8.98 7.45 4.41
C PHE A 124 -7.75 8.34 4.27
N GLN A 125 -7.91 9.53 3.72
CA GLN A 125 -6.88 10.58 3.65
C GLN A 125 -7.01 11.65 4.74
N PHE A 126 -8.11 11.66 5.48
CA PHE A 126 -8.38 12.64 6.53
C PHE A 126 -8.73 11.95 7.85
N SER A 127 -8.23 12.50 8.96
CA SER A 127 -8.51 11.98 10.30
C SER A 127 -9.99 12.07 10.65
N GLY A 128 -10.68 13.11 10.19
CA GLY A 128 -12.12 13.29 10.43
C GLY A 128 -12.95 12.14 9.83
N ASP A 129 -12.64 11.72 8.60
CA ASP A 129 -13.31 10.56 7.97
C ASP A 129 -13.04 9.26 8.72
N ALA A 130 -11.80 9.09 9.19
CA ALA A 130 -11.42 7.96 10.04
C ALA A 130 -12.23 7.98 11.36
N GLU A 131 -12.32 9.10 12.06
CA GLU A 131 -13.11 9.20 13.29
C GLU A 131 -14.61 8.95 13.06
N SER A 132 -15.18 9.53 11.99
CA SER A 132 -16.58 9.30 11.61
C SER A 132 -16.84 7.83 11.25
N PHE A 133 -15.88 7.12 10.65
CA PHE A 133 -15.99 5.67 10.45
C PHE A 133 -16.15 4.90 11.76
N LEU A 134 -15.39 5.25 12.81
CA LEU A 134 -15.55 4.59 14.11
C LEU A 134 -16.94 4.84 14.71
N LYS A 135 -17.50 6.04 14.51
CA LYS A 135 -18.77 6.48 15.09
C LYS A 135 -20.02 6.10 14.28
N ASP A 136 -19.87 5.39 13.15
CA ASP A 136 -20.97 5.11 12.21
C ASP A 136 -21.62 6.37 11.60
N GLU A 137 -20.83 7.45 11.51
CA GLU A 137 -21.26 8.69 10.86
C GLU A 137 -20.97 8.64 9.35
N LYS A 138 -21.38 9.69 8.63
CA LYS A 138 -21.03 9.83 7.22
C LYS A 138 -19.55 10.16 7.08
N TYR A 139 -18.83 9.39 6.27
CA TYR A 139 -17.42 9.60 5.95
C TYR A 139 -17.18 9.41 4.45
N ASN A 140 -16.13 10.02 3.94
CA ASN A 140 -15.59 9.73 2.62
C ASN A 140 -14.41 8.76 2.74
N ASN A 141 -14.17 7.98 1.69
CA ASN A 141 -13.00 7.13 1.61
C ASN A 141 -12.40 7.22 0.21
N ASN A 142 -11.10 7.00 0.13
CA ASN A 142 -10.36 7.08 -1.12
C ASN A 142 -10.31 5.74 -1.85
N TYR A 143 -10.47 4.66 -1.09
CA TYR A 143 -10.42 3.31 -1.58
C TYR A 143 -11.13 2.40 -0.57
N PHE A 144 -11.84 1.39 -1.07
CA PHE A 144 -12.52 0.43 -0.22
C PHE A 144 -12.72 -0.92 -0.91
N LYS A 145 -12.87 -1.97 -0.10
CA LYS A 145 -13.40 -3.27 -0.51
C LYS A 145 -14.38 -3.74 0.56
N LEU A 146 -15.63 -3.99 0.18
CA LEU A 146 -16.66 -4.52 1.08
C LEU A 146 -16.75 -6.03 0.96
N ASN A 147 -17.07 -6.71 2.05
CA ASN A 147 -17.28 -8.16 2.13
C ASN A 147 -16.19 -8.96 1.39
N THR A 148 -14.93 -8.59 1.61
CA THR A 148 -13.78 -9.18 0.94
C THR A 148 -13.06 -10.18 1.85
N ASN A 149 -12.38 -11.16 1.26
CA ASN A 149 -11.43 -12.02 1.95
C ASN A 149 -10.00 -11.41 1.87
N SER A 150 -8.95 -12.21 2.03
CA SER A 150 -7.56 -11.79 1.84
C SER A 150 -7.32 -11.28 0.42
N PHE A 151 -6.49 -10.24 0.28
CA PHE A 151 -6.07 -9.64 -0.98
C PHE A 151 -4.73 -8.93 -0.82
N TRP A 152 -4.13 -8.55 -1.94
CA TRP A 152 -3.17 -7.46 -1.97
C TRP A 152 -3.61 -6.46 -3.04
N ASP A 153 -3.29 -5.20 -2.85
CA ASP A 153 -3.58 -4.14 -3.82
C ASP A 153 -2.60 -2.97 -3.63
N LYS A 154 -2.76 -1.92 -4.44
CA LYS A 154 -1.97 -0.70 -4.34
C LYS A 154 -2.82 0.55 -4.51
N ILE A 155 -2.38 1.64 -3.90
CA ILE A 155 -2.89 2.98 -4.16
C ILE A 155 -1.75 3.95 -4.45
N SER A 156 -2.01 4.96 -5.26
CA SER A 156 -1.09 6.07 -5.44
C SER A 156 -1.32 7.13 -4.36
N VAL A 157 -0.23 7.63 -3.82
CA VAL A 157 -0.20 8.59 -2.73
C VAL A 157 -0.32 10.01 -3.30
N LYS A 158 -1.32 10.75 -2.82
CA LYS A 158 -1.58 12.16 -3.16
C LYS A 158 -1.37 13.13 -1.98
N GLY A 159 -0.80 12.67 -0.86
CA GLY A 159 -0.64 13.45 0.37
C GLY A 159 0.13 12.68 1.44
N ASN A 160 0.18 13.18 2.67
CA ASN A 160 1.06 12.61 3.71
C ASN A 160 0.30 11.82 4.79
N ASN A 161 -1.02 11.90 4.82
CA ASN A 161 -1.83 11.39 5.90
C ASN A 161 -2.78 10.31 5.38
N TYR A 162 -2.62 9.07 5.86
CA TYR A 162 -3.52 7.98 5.53
C TYR A 162 -3.86 7.16 6.75
N TRP A 163 -5.09 6.65 6.73
CA TRP A 163 -5.60 5.72 7.72
C TRP A 163 -6.20 4.51 7.01
N ILE A 164 -6.03 3.33 7.61
CA ILE A 164 -6.71 2.11 7.19
C ILE A 164 -7.85 1.85 8.17
N GLY A 165 -9.07 1.71 7.66
CA GLY A 165 -10.22 1.22 8.40
C GLY A 165 -10.44 -0.26 8.13
N LEU A 166 -10.62 -1.03 9.19
CA LEU A 166 -11.02 -2.43 9.11
C LEU A 166 -12.35 -2.59 9.84
N ARG A 167 -13.32 -3.29 9.25
CA ARG A 167 -14.60 -3.63 9.90
C ARG A 167 -14.91 -5.10 9.69
N ASN A 168 -15.23 -5.80 10.77
CA ASN A 168 -15.87 -7.11 10.67
C ASN A 168 -17.40 -6.91 10.69
N PRO A 169 -18.10 -7.15 9.57
CA PRO A 169 -19.54 -7.00 9.52
C PRO A 169 -20.29 -8.13 10.25
N ASN A 170 -19.65 -9.30 10.47
CA ASN A 170 -20.23 -10.42 11.20
C ASN A 170 -20.19 -10.14 12.71
N THR A 171 -21.33 -10.27 13.39
CA THR A 171 -21.49 -9.94 14.80
C THR A 171 -21.21 -11.08 15.77
N PHE A 172 -21.08 -12.30 15.26
CA PHE A 172 -20.97 -13.52 16.05
C PHE A 172 -19.57 -14.12 15.99
N ASP A 173 -18.93 -14.08 14.82
CA ASP A 173 -17.61 -14.68 14.61
C ASP A 173 -16.50 -13.63 14.60
N GLY A 174 -15.47 -13.89 15.40
CA GLY A 174 -14.23 -13.14 15.40
C GLY A 174 -13.35 -13.50 14.22
N ILE A 175 -12.56 -12.54 13.75
CA ILE A 175 -11.50 -12.75 12.76
C ILE A 175 -10.20 -12.10 13.21
N LYS A 176 -9.07 -12.55 12.66
CA LYS A 176 -7.78 -11.87 12.74
C LYS A 176 -7.40 -11.39 11.35
N ILE A 177 -6.81 -10.21 11.28
CA ILE A 177 -6.30 -9.66 10.03
C ILE A 177 -4.81 -9.40 10.20
N ILE A 178 -3.97 -10.07 9.40
CA ILE A 178 -2.59 -9.66 9.20
C ILE A 178 -2.59 -8.59 8.12
N LEU A 179 -2.11 -7.42 8.47
CA LEU A 179 -1.99 -6.28 7.58
C LEU A 179 -0.52 -5.93 7.42
N GLU A 180 -0.04 -6.04 6.18
CA GLU A 180 1.29 -5.65 5.76
C GLU A 180 1.18 -4.48 4.79
N VAL A 181 1.97 -3.43 5.01
CA VAL A 181 1.97 -2.22 4.20
C VAL A 181 3.41 -1.87 3.83
N VAL A 182 3.64 -1.68 2.54
CA VAL A 182 4.93 -1.31 1.95
C VAL A 182 4.77 0.02 1.23
N ALA A 183 5.55 1.00 1.64
CA ALA A 183 5.70 2.26 0.91
C ALA A 183 6.70 2.06 -0.24
N GLN A 184 6.47 2.72 -1.37
CA GLN A 184 7.39 2.80 -2.49
C GLN A 184 7.53 4.26 -2.93
N GLY A 185 8.76 4.74 -3.05
CA GLY A 185 9.02 6.11 -3.49
C GLY A 185 10.49 6.51 -3.42
N TYR A 186 10.73 7.83 -3.50
CA TYR A 186 12.06 8.44 -3.42
C TYR A 186 12.31 8.99 -2.03
N TYR A 187 13.15 8.32 -1.25
CA TYR A 187 13.58 8.74 0.08
C TYR A 187 15.04 8.37 0.34
#